data_AF-A0A0R1TYH4-F1
#
_entry.id   AF-A0A0R1TYH4-F1
#
_cell.length_a   1.000
_cell.length_b   1.000
_cell.length_c   1.000
_cell.angle_alpha   90.00
_cell.angle_beta   90.00
_cell.angle_gamma   90.00
#
_symmetry.space_group_name_H-M   'P 1'
#
loop_
_entity.id
_entity.type
_entity.pdbx_description
1 polymer ?
#
loop_
_entity_poly.entity_id
_entity_poly.type
_entity_poly.pdbx_seq_one_letter_code
_entity_poly.pdbx_strand_id
1 'polypeptide(L)'
;MGNKAQVESVKHIPSALALRQRPTIPSQRATVGTMSELLNVLRLVFSRLGRPLCPNGHQLEPSLKIAQAMSKSDDELGKVTCPTCGVEFYAFSAEDFAFNSQGACETCQGTGEVRQLDENKLIADENLSLNDGAIASWRLPGRNFMPKVAEQAGIRADVPYKELTAKEKEFVLHGPKKKYKMDLHSGTGRVFHDFNVLYENAHEAVLESAKTSKSERAQRKISEFFHYSTCPTCHGTRLRPELLKQVAGGKNLAQVTELTLAELSAYKQQVLAGLPQEMLPMAQTIFDDFDDELKPLLELDLDYLTLARAGNTLSTGELQRIQLARTLRTETTGVLYVLDEPSIGLHPDNIKGLLNVFAKLVAQGNSLVVVDHNVDIIKAADWIIEIGPGSGKNGGQIVRFLSRNLNG
;
A
#
# COMPACT_ATOMS: atom_id res chain seq x y z
N MET A 1 23.99 -28.95 -15.53
CA MET A 1 24.38 -29.58 -14.26
C MET A 1 24.31 -28.49 -13.20
N GLY A 2 23.27 -28.50 -12.36
CA GLY A 2 23.14 -27.53 -11.28
C GLY A 2 24.21 -27.82 -10.23
N ASN A 3 25.08 -26.84 -9.98
CA ASN A 3 26.03 -26.89 -8.88
C ASN A 3 25.25 -26.99 -7.57
N LYS A 4 25.09 -28.21 -7.03
CA LYS A 4 24.89 -28.37 -5.60
C LYS A 4 26.16 -27.82 -4.94
N ALA A 5 26.00 -26.86 -4.03
CA ALA A 5 27.11 -26.40 -3.20
C ALA A 5 27.79 -27.62 -2.56
N GLN A 6 29.12 -27.67 -2.59
CA GLN A 6 29.92 -28.73 -1.94
C GLN A 6 29.92 -28.57 -0.42
N VAL A 7 28.73 -28.56 0.18
CA VAL A 7 28.56 -28.31 1.61
C VAL A 7 27.58 -29.34 2.16
N GLU A 8 28.08 -30.21 3.04
CA GLU A 8 27.28 -31.28 3.65
C GLU A 8 26.29 -30.75 4.70
N SER A 9 26.70 -29.73 5.46
CA SER A 9 25.79 -28.98 6.34
C SER A 9 26.39 -27.62 6.68
N VAL A 10 25.54 -26.60 6.80
CA VAL A 10 25.89 -25.34 7.44
C VAL A 10 25.06 -25.24 8.71
N LYS A 11 25.72 -25.15 9.86
CA LYS A 11 25.09 -25.03 11.18
C LYS A 11 25.44 -23.67 11.77
N HIS A 12 24.58 -23.16 12.65
CA HIS A 12 24.79 -21.88 13.35
C HIS A 12 24.85 -20.65 12.42
N ILE A 13 24.18 -20.68 11.27
CA ILE A 13 23.98 -19.45 10.49
C ILE A 13 23.08 -18.51 11.33
N PRO A 14 23.48 -17.25 11.55
CA PRO A 14 22.59 -16.26 12.15
C PRO A 14 21.31 -16.11 11.33
N SER A 15 20.23 -15.66 11.96
CA SER A 15 19.00 -15.32 11.24
C SER A 15 19.31 -14.31 10.15
N ALA A 16 18.96 -14.65 8.90
CA ALA A 16 19.27 -13.81 7.75
C ALA A 16 18.03 -13.08 7.24
N LEU A 17 18.16 -11.77 7.05
CA LEU A 17 17.16 -10.94 6.38
C LEU A 17 17.69 -10.52 5.01
N ALA A 18 17.08 -11.04 3.94
CA ALA A 18 17.41 -10.64 2.58
C ALA A 18 16.47 -9.53 2.09
N LEU A 19 17.02 -8.34 1.84
CA LEU A 19 16.31 -7.27 1.16
C LEU A 19 16.56 -7.41 -0.35
N ARG A 20 15.52 -7.89 -1.05
CA ARG A 20 15.59 -8.26 -2.47
C ARG A 20 15.74 -7.03 -3.36
N GLN A 21 16.36 -7.21 -4.53
CA GLN A 21 16.43 -6.19 -5.57
C GLN A 21 15.03 -5.71 -5.99
N ARG A 22 13.99 -6.56 -5.93
CA ARG A 22 12.60 -6.19 -6.23
C ARG A 22 11.69 -6.52 -5.05
N PRO A 23 11.39 -5.54 -4.17
CA PRO A 23 10.39 -5.71 -3.13
C PRO A 23 9.02 -6.04 -3.75
N THR A 24 8.20 -6.80 -3.02
CA THR A 24 6.81 -7.03 -3.42
C THR A 24 6.10 -5.69 -3.54
N ILE A 25 5.47 -5.44 -4.68
CA ILE A 25 4.72 -4.19 -4.91
C ILE A 25 3.61 -4.11 -3.85
N PRO A 26 3.58 -3.06 -3.01
CA PRO A 26 2.55 -2.91 -2.00
C PRO A 26 1.16 -2.80 -2.62
N SER A 27 0.13 -3.18 -1.87
CA SER A 27 -1.25 -2.94 -2.30
C SER A 27 -1.53 -1.43 -2.45
N GLN A 28 -2.56 -1.05 -3.21
CA GLN A 28 -3.02 0.35 -3.35
C GLN A 28 -3.37 1.02 -2.00
N ARG A 29 -3.67 0.21 -0.97
CA ARG A 29 -3.96 0.70 0.40
C ARG A 29 -2.69 1.09 1.17
N ALA A 30 -1.52 0.60 0.79
CA ALA A 30 -0.27 1.01 1.43
C ALA A 30 0.14 2.41 0.93
N THR A 31 0.62 3.24 1.85
CA THR A 31 1.28 4.53 1.56
C THR A 31 2.65 4.58 2.22
N VAL A 32 3.47 5.55 1.82
CA VAL A 32 4.75 5.85 2.49
C VAL A 32 4.55 5.98 4.01
N GLY A 33 3.51 6.67 4.46
CA GLY A 33 3.22 6.83 5.89
C GLY A 33 2.91 5.52 6.63
N THR A 34 2.18 4.59 6.01
CA THR A 34 1.95 3.26 6.62
C THR A 34 3.18 2.35 6.57
N MET A 35 4.01 2.49 5.54
CA MET A 35 5.19 1.63 5.34
C MET A 35 6.37 2.06 6.21
N SER A 36 6.52 3.37 6.44
CA SER A 36 7.50 3.94 7.38
C SER A 36 7.06 3.83 8.84
N GLU A 37 5.76 3.69 9.08
CA GLU A 37 5.07 3.78 10.38
C GLU A 37 4.91 5.21 10.93
N LEU A 38 5.43 6.24 10.24
CA LEU A 38 5.27 7.67 10.62
C LEU A 38 3.83 8.11 10.79
N LEU A 39 2.91 7.49 10.05
CA LEU A 39 1.48 7.77 10.19
C LEU A 39 0.97 7.42 11.59
N ASN A 40 1.52 6.41 12.26
CA ASN A 40 1.11 6.03 13.62
C ASN A 40 1.43 7.13 14.62
N VAL A 41 2.62 7.72 14.53
CA VAL A 41 3.02 8.83 15.40
C VAL A 41 2.17 10.07 15.12
N LEU A 42 1.92 10.40 13.84
CA LEU A 42 1.02 11.50 13.49
C LEU A 42 -0.41 11.28 14.02
N ARG A 43 -0.95 10.07 13.95
CA ARG A 43 -2.26 9.75 14.53
C ARG A 43 -2.30 10.04 16.02
N LEU A 44 -1.22 9.78 16.76
CA LEU A 44 -1.09 10.16 18.17
C LEU A 44 -1.03 11.68 18.37
N VAL A 45 -0.29 12.41 17.52
CA VAL A 45 -0.28 13.89 17.53
C VAL A 45 -1.70 14.43 17.39
N PHE A 46 -2.47 13.94 16.42
CA PHE A 46 -3.85 14.40 16.22
C PHE A 46 -4.76 14.03 17.40
N SER A 47 -4.63 12.83 17.98
CA SER A 47 -5.48 12.41 19.09
C SER A 47 -5.13 13.10 20.42
N ARG A 48 -3.86 13.42 20.68
CA ARG A 48 -3.38 13.93 21.98
C ARG A 48 -3.11 15.43 22.00
N LEU A 49 -2.62 15.97 20.89
CA LEU A 49 -2.18 17.36 20.75
C LEU A 49 -3.11 18.17 19.83
N GLY A 50 -4.10 17.51 19.23
CA GLY A 50 -5.06 18.12 18.34
C GLY A 50 -6.09 18.97 19.06
N ARG A 51 -6.78 19.77 18.25
CA ARG A 51 -7.91 20.61 18.63
C ARG A 51 -9.18 19.90 18.17
N PRO A 52 -9.95 19.22 19.03
CA PRO A 52 -11.19 18.58 18.62
C PRO A 52 -12.29 19.64 18.39
N LEU A 53 -13.19 19.37 17.44
CA LEU A 53 -14.34 20.22 17.14
C LEU A 53 -15.58 19.64 17.83
N CYS A 54 -16.28 20.44 18.64
CA CYS A 54 -17.51 19.99 19.26
C CYS A 54 -18.69 19.97 18.24
N PRO A 55 -19.78 19.22 18.50
CA PRO A 55 -20.94 19.17 17.62
C PRO A 55 -21.60 20.54 17.34
N ASN A 56 -21.43 21.50 18.25
CA ASN A 56 -21.93 22.88 18.10
C ASN A 56 -20.96 23.82 17.36
N GLY A 57 -19.83 23.30 16.83
CA GLY A 57 -18.90 24.07 16.02
C GLY A 57 -17.80 24.83 16.77
N HIS A 58 -17.66 24.65 18.09
CA HIS A 58 -16.57 25.24 18.86
C HIS A 58 -15.30 24.38 18.75
N GLN A 59 -14.20 24.98 18.30
CA GLN A 59 -12.88 24.36 18.31
C GLN A 59 -12.29 24.42 19.72
N LEU A 60 -12.01 23.27 20.33
CA LEU A 60 -11.38 23.24 21.65
C LEU A 60 -9.87 23.49 21.52
N GLU A 61 -9.29 24.21 22.48
CA GLU A 61 -7.83 24.31 22.61
C GLU A 61 -7.23 23.00 23.13
N PRO A 62 -5.99 22.66 22.75
CA PRO A 62 -5.29 21.49 23.29
C PRO A 62 -5.15 21.63 24.81
N SER A 63 -5.37 20.55 25.54
CA SER A 63 -5.17 20.53 26.99
C SER A 63 -4.85 19.13 27.50
N LEU A 64 -4.22 19.04 28.67
CA LEU A 64 -3.94 17.75 29.32
C LEU A 64 -5.23 16.95 29.59
N LYS A 65 -6.36 17.61 29.85
CA LYS A 65 -7.65 16.93 30.06
C LYS A 65 -8.11 16.17 28.81
N ILE A 66 -7.97 16.77 27.63
CA ILE A 66 -8.30 16.12 26.35
C ILE A 66 -7.34 14.94 26.12
N ALA A 67 -6.04 15.17 26.32
CA ALA A 67 -5.04 14.12 26.17
C ALA A 67 -5.29 12.94 27.13
N GLN A 68 -5.68 13.19 28.39
CA GLN A 68 -6.00 12.17 29.38
C GLN A 68 -7.31 11.44 29.08
N ALA A 69 -8.32 12.11 28.54
CA ALA A 69 -9.57 11.48 28.12
C ALA A 69 -9.34 10.37 27.07
N MET A 70 -8.29 10.52 26.23
CA MET A 70 -7.89 9.50 25.26
C MET A 70 -7.12 8.31 25.89
N SER A 71 -6.77 8.35 27.18
CA SER A 71 -6.11 7.25 27.91
C SER A 71 -7.07 6.45 28.78
N LYS A 72 -8.34 6.86 28.89
CA LYS A 72 -9.34 6.16 29.69
C LYS A 72 -9.80 4.88 28.96
N SER A 73 -10.26 3.88 29.71
CA SER A 73 -10.86 2.66 29.14
C SER A 73 -12.38 2.80 29.01
N ASP A 74 -12.96 1.89 28.22
CA ASP A 74 -14.41 1.65 28.14
C ASP A 74 -15.23 2.88 27.67
N ASP A 75 -16.42 3.10 28.23
CA ASP A 75 -17.40 4.10 27.79
C ASP A 75 -16.97 5.58 28.01
N GLU A 76 -15.87 5.78 28.73
CA GLU A 76 -15.28 7.10 29.03
C GLU A 76 -14.09 7.44 28.11
N LEU A 77 -13.63 6.49 27.28
CA LEU A 77 -12.60 6.74 26.28
C LEU A 77 -13.09 7.82 25.32
N GLY A 78 -12.33 8.90 25.18
CA GLY A 78 -12.66 9.95 24.23
C GLY A 78 -13.56 11.05 24.78
N LYS A 79 -14.19 10.84 25.95
CA LYS A 79 -15.23 11.74 26.46
C LYS A 79 -14.66 13.08 26.93
N VAL A 80 -15.10 14.16 26.30
CA VAL A 80 -14.68 15.55 26.59
C VAL A 80 -15.90 16.46 26.69
N THR A 81 -15.81 17.47 27.55
CA THR A 81 -16.85 18.50 27.69
C THR A 81 -16.37 19.79 27.04
N CYS A 82 -17.18 20.36 26.15
CA CYS A 82 -16.87 21.65 25.54
C CYS A 82 -16.91 22.76 26.60
N PRO A 83 -15.82 23.53 26.81
CA PRO A 83 -15.80 24.60 27.81
C PRO A 83 -16.70 25.79 27.42
N THR A 84 -17.04 25.94 26.13
CA THR A 84 -17.84 27.05 25.62
C THR A 84 -19.34 26.81 25.74
N CYS A 85 -19.82 25.60 25.42
CA CYS A 85 -21.25 25.29 25.39
C CYS A 85 -21.68 24.13 26.29
N GLY A 86 -20.77 23.53 27.06
CA GLY A 86 -21.08 22.49 28.03
C GLY A 86 -21.48 21.12 27.46
N VAL A 87 -21.52 20.96 26.13
CA VAL A 87 -21.89 19.68 25.50
C VAL A 87 -20.80 18.64 25.76
N GLU A 88 -21.20 17.45 26.16
CA GLU A 88 -20.31 16.29 26.22
C GLU A 88 -20.30 15.59 24.86
N PHE A 89 -19.10 15.28 24.36
CA PHE A 89 -18.92 14.57 23.11
C PHE A 89 -17.65 13.73 23.15
N TYR A 90 -17.49 12.86 22.15
CA TYR A 90 -16.33 11.99 22.02
C TYR A 90 -15.33 12.61 21.04
N ALA A 91 -14.13 12.94 21.49
CA ALA A 91 -13.03 13.31 20.62
C ALA A 91 -12.37 12.06 20.03
N PHE A 92 -11.77 12.21 18.85
CA PHE A 92 -11.25 11.10 18.07
C PHE A 92 -9.96 10.53 18.66
N SER A 93 -9.91 9.20 18.75
CA SER A 93 -8.74 8.44 19.16
C SER A 93 -7.72 8.32 18.02
N ALA A 94 -6.51 7.83 18.32
CA ALA A 94 -5.53 7.55 17.27
C ALA A 94 -6.03 6.49 16.25
N GLU A 95 -6.89 5.57 16.67
CA GLU A 95 -7.48 4.54 15.79
C GLU A 95 -8.53 5.11 14.83
N ASP A 96 -9.25 6.15 15.26
CA ASP A 96 -10.15 6.89 14.38
C ASP A 96 -9.42 7.58 13.22
N PHE A 97 -8.13 7.87 13.34
CA PHE A 97 -7.32 8.45 12.27
C PHE A 97 -6.66 7.41 11.36
N ALA A 98 -6.95 6.11 11.55
CA ALA A 98 -6.40 5.03 10.75
C ALA A 98 -7.30 4.70 9.54
N PHE A 99 -6.89 5.09 8.33
CA PHE A 99 -7.67 4.79 7.11
C PHE A 99 -7.71 3.30 6.75
N ASN A 100 -6.87 2.46 7.37
CA ASN A 100 -6.88 1.01 7.24
C ASN A 100 -7.76 0.31 8.31
N SER A 101 -8.45 1.08 9.14
CA SER A 101 -9.32 0.62 10.22
C SER A 101 -10.53 1.56 10.35
N GLN A 102 -10.87 2.05 11.54
CA GLN A 102 -12.07 2.85 11.82
C GLN A 102 -12.12 4.22 11.12
N GLY A 103 -10.96 4.76 10.75
CA GLY A 103 -10.85 6.06 10.09
C GLY A 103 -11.16 6.06 8.60
N ALA A 104 -11.35 4.89 7.99
CA ALA A 104 -11.54 4.74 6.56
C ALA A 104 -12.80 5.49 6.08
N CYS A 105 -12.66 6.22 4.97
CA CYS A 105 -13.83 6.73 4.25
C CYS A 105 -14.76 5.57 3.85
N GLU A 106 -16.04 5.67 4.18
CA GLU A 106 -17.02 4.59 3.95
C GLU A 106 -17.19 4.26 2.46
N THR A 107 -17.09 5.26 1.59
CA THR A 107 -17.29 5.10 0.13
C THR A 107 -16.15 4.34 -0.54
N CYS A 108 -14.89 4.68 -0.22
CA CYS A 108 -13.71 4.07 -0.85
C CYS A 108 -13.00 3.05 0.06
N GLN A 109 -13.44 2.87 1.31
CA GLN A 109 -12.81 2.01 2.31
C GLN A 109 -11.30 2.26 2.45
N GLY A 110 -10.91 3.54 2.51
CA GLY A 110 -9.51 3.94 2.73
C GLY A 110 -8.57 3.84 1.52
N THR A 111 -9.06 3.55 0.31
CA THR A 111 -8.22 3.56 -0.91
C THR A 111 -7.98 4.97 -1.46
N GLY A 112 -8.90 5.91 -1.22
CA GLY A 112 -8.90 7.26 -1.80
C GLY A 112 -9.46 7.33 -3.21
N GLU A 113 -9.61 6.19 -3.87
CA GLU A 113 -10.14 6.04 -5.22
C GLU A 113 -11.36 5.13 -5.23
N VAL A 114 -12.35 5.49 -6.03
CA VAL A 114 -13.47 4.61 -6.33
C VAL A 114 -13.24 3.97 -7.69
N ARG A 115 -13.47 2.66 -7.73
CA ARG A 115 -13.36 1.86 -8.93
C ARG A 115 -14.76 1.70 -9.51
N GLN A 116 -15.02 2.38 -10.62
CA GLN A 116 -16.30 2.30 -11.32
C GLN A 116 -16.15 1.42 -12.55
N LEU A 117 -17.13 0.58 -12.81
CA LEU A 117 -17.13 -0.25 -14.01
C LEU A 117 -17.38 0.66 -15.22
N ASP A 118 -16.58 0.50 -16.27
CA ASP A 118 -16.73 1.27 -17.51
C ASP A 118 -17.54 0.45 -18.51
N GLU A 119 -18.79 0.85 -18.76
CA GLU A 119 -19.70 0.15 -19.66
C GLU A 119 -19.14 0.03 -21.09
N ASN A 120 -18.40 1.05 -21.54
CA ASN A 120 -17.78 1.04 -22.88
C ASN A 120 -16.72 -0.05 -23.01
N LYS A 121 -16.10 -0.46 -21.89
CA LYS A 121 -15.11 -1.54 -21.86
C LYS A 121 -15.73 -2.93 -21.72
N LEU A 122 -17.02 -3.02 -21.37
CA LEU A 122 -17.74 -4.30 -21.32
C LEU A 122 -18.07 -4.81 -22.72
N ILE A 123 -18.21 -3.90 -23.68
CA ILE A 123 -18.48 -4.20 -25.07
C ILE A 123 -17.16 -4.17 -25.84
N ALA A 124 -16.76 -5.31 -26.40
CA ALA A 124 -15.53 -5.43 -27.19
C ALA A 124 -15.69 -4.78 -28.58
N ASP A 125 -16.79 -5.10 -29.26
CA ASP A 125 -17.13 -4.64 -30.59
C ASP A 125 -18.65 -4.76 -30.79
N GLU A 126 -19.31 -3.65 -31.09
CA GLU A 126 -20.75 -3.59 -31.32
C GLU A 126 -21.20 -4.25 -32.63
N ASN A 127 -20.27 -4.50 -33.54
CA ASN A 127 -20.55 -5.14 -34.84
C ASN A 127 -20.55 -6.66 -34.77
N LEU A 128 -20.06 -7.25 -33.67
CA LEU A 128 -20.06 -8.69 -33.46
C LEU A 128 -21.37 -9.15 -32.82
N SER A 129 -21.71 -10.42 -33.02
CA SER A 129 -22.81 -11.06 -32.29
C SER A 129 -22.41 -11.43 -30.86
N LEU A 130 -23.38 -11.75 -30.00
CA LEU A 130 -23.07 -12.24 -28.65
C LEU A 130 -22.24 -13.53 -28.71
N ASN A 131 -22.52 -14.40 -29.68
CA ASN A 131 -21.81 -15.67 -29.90
C ASN A 131 -20.37 -15.46 -30.41
N ASP A 132 -20.14 -14.41 -31.20
CA ASP A 132 -18.80 -14.04 -31.69
C ASP A 132 -18.00 -13.23 -30.65
N GLY A 133 -18.56 -13.04 -29.47
CA GLY A 133 -17.90 -12.42 -28.33
C GLY A 133 -17.96 -10.90 -28.32
N ALA A 134 -19.07 -10.30 -28.75
CA ALA A 134 -19.32 -8.86 -28.60
C ALA A 134 -19.14 -8.34 -27.17
N ILE A 135 -19.42 -9.17 -26.17
CA ILE A 135 -19.26 -8.82 -24.75
C ILE A 135 -17.89 -9.29 -24.25
N ALA A 136 -17.02 -8.32 -23.94
CA ALA A 136 -15.67 -8.55 -23.47
C ALA A 136 -15.64 -9.26 -22.11
N SER A 137 -16.55 -8.92 -21.19
CA SER A 137 -16.58 -9.50 -19.84
C SER A 137 -16.92 -10.99 -19.81
N TRP A 138 -17.65 -11.50 -20.80
CA TRP A 138 -17.94 -12.94 -20.95
C TRP A 138 -16.75 -13.77 -21.44
N ARG A 139 -15.66 -13.12 -21.86
CA ARG A 139 -14.37 -13.79 -22.15
C ARG A 139 -13.55 -14.08 -20.88
N LEU A 140 -14.02 -13.64 -19.72
CA LEU A 140 -13.40 -13.98 -18.44
C LEU A 140 -13.53 -15.49 -18.17
N PRO A 141 -12.54 -16.12 -17.48
CA PRO A 141 -12.56 -17.55 -17.23
C PRO A 141 -13.88 -18.02 -16.60
N GLY A 142 -14.46 -19.09 -17.17
CA GLY A 142 -15.70 -19.70 -16.66
C GLY A 142 -17.00 -19.08 -17.18
N ARG A 143 -16.95 -18.12 -18.12
CA ARG A 143 -18.15 -17.41 -18.63
C ARG A 143 -18.36 -17.49 -20.14
N ASN A 144 -17.60 -18.34 -20.82
CA ASN A 144 -17.66 -18.48 -22.29
C ASN A 144 -19.01 -19.00 -22.81
N PHE A 145 -19.86 -19.56 -21.95
CA PHE A 145 -21.19 -20.08 -22.31
C PHE A 145 -22.33 -19.07 -22.09
N MET A 146 -22.06 -17.88 -21.54
CA MET A 146 -23.08 -16.86 -21.26
C MET A 146 -23.89 -16.42 -22.49
N PRO A 147 -23.32 -16.31 -23.71
CA PRO A 147 -24.12 -16.04 -24.91
C PRO A 147 -25.27 -17.05 -25.14
N LYS A 148 -25.00 -18.34 -24.90
CA LYS A 148 -26.01 -19.41 -25.03
C LYS A 148 -27.08 -19.34 -23.94
N VAL A 149 -26.68 -18.94 -22.73
CA VAL A 149 -27.64 -18.70 -21.64
C VAL A 149 -28.55 -17.52 -21.96
N ALA A 150 -27.99 -16.45 -22.54
CA ALA A 150 -28.77 -15.29 -23.00
C ALA A 150 -29.73 -15.67 -24.14
N GLU A 151 -29.29 -16.51 -25.08
CA GLU A 151 -30.13 -17.05 -26.16
C GLU A 151 -31.35 -17.79 -25.59
N GLN A 152 -31.13 -18.66 -24.60
CA GLN A 152 -32.21 -19.38 -23.93
C GLN A 152 -33.13 -18.46 -23.11
N ALA A 153 -32.63 -17.30 -22.68
CA ALA A 153 -33.44 -16.25 -22.05
C ALA A 153 -34.30 -15.47 -23.06
N GLY A 154 -34.19 -15.77 -24.36
CA GLY A 154 -34.95 -15.12 -25.44
C GLY A 154 -34.24 -13.93 -26.06
N ILE A 155 -32.93 -13.77 -25.85
CA ILE A 155 -32.12 -12.71 -26.47
C ILE A 155 -31.54 -13.22 -27.78
N ARG A 156 -31.63 -12.42 -28.85
CA ARG A 156 -31.02 -12.77 -30.14
C ARG A 156 -29.49 -12.75 -30.02
N ALA A 157 -28.85 -13.90 -30.02
CA ALA A 157 -27.40 -14.02 -29.81
C ALA A 157 -26.59 -14.07 -31.12
N ASP A 158 -27.28 -14.18 -32.25
CA ASP A 158 -26.76 -14.36 -33.62
C ASP A 158 -26.69 -13.05 -34.43
N VAL A 159 -27.34 -11.98 -33.96
CA VAL A 159 -27.28 -10.65 -34.58
C VAL A 159 -26.18 -9.78 -33.96
N PRO A 160 -25.61 -8.81 -34.71
CA PRO A 160 -24.70 -7.82 -34.16
C PRO A 160 -25.28 -7.10 -32.94
N TYR A 161 -24.45 -6.84 -31.91
CA TYR A 161 -24.90 -6.21 -30.67
C TYR A 161 -25.61 -4.87 -30.90
N LYS A 162 -25.15 -4.06 -31.87
CA LYS A 162 -25.80 -2.78 -32.20
C LYS A 162 -27.27 -2.93 -32.63
N GLU A 163 -27.64 -4.06 -33.23
CA GLU A 163 -28.98 -4.38 -33.76
C GLU A 163 -29.93 -4.97 -32.70
N LEU A 164 -29.42 -5.21 -31.48
CA LEU A 164 -30.24 -5.56 -30.34
C LEU A 164 -31.15 -4.39 -29.95
N THR A 165 -32.37 -4.72 -29.54
CA THR A 165 -33.30 -3.75 -28.96
C THR A 165 -32.78 -3.22 -27.62
N ALA A 166 -33.24 -2.05 -27.20
CA ALA A 166 -32.84 -1.47 -25.91
C ALA A 166 -33.11 -2.42 -24.72
N LYS A 167 -34.21 -3.20 -24.77
CA LYS A 167 -34.53 -4.20 -23.75
C LYS A 167 -33.55 -5.38 -23.74
N GLU A 168 -33.12 -5.84 -24.92
CA GLU A 168 -32.13 -6.91 -25.04
C GLU A 168 -30.75 -6.42 -24.56
N LYS A 169 -30.34 -5.21 -24.94
CA LYS A 169 -29.10 -4.60 -24.45
C LYS A 169 -29.10 -4.45 -22.93
N GLU A 170 -30.21 -3.99 -22.35
CA GLU A 170 -30.38 -3.88 -20.91
C GLU A 170 -30.32 -5.24 -20.21
N PHE A 171 -30.89 -6.30 -20.80
CA PHE A 171 -30.77 -7.65 -20.26
C PHE A 171 -29.33 -8.18 -20.30
N VAL A 172 -28.58 -7.86 -21.37
CA VAL A 172 -27.17 -8.25 -21.50
C VAL A 172 -26.29 -7.51 -20.49
N LEU A 173 -26.53 -6.22 -20.26
CA LEU A 173 -25.72 -5.40 -19.34
C LEU A 173 -26.14 -5.56 -17.87
N HIS A 174 -27.44 -5.52 -17.58
CA HIS A 174 -28.02 -5.41 -16.24
C HIS A 174 -29.03 -6.52 -15.90
N GLY A 175 -29.21 -7.53 -16.76
CA GLY A 175 -30.20 -8.59 -16.55
C GLY A 175 -30.04 -9.35 -15.22
N PRO A 176 -31.14 -9.75 -14.57
CA PRO A 176 -31.08 -10.37 -13.24
C PRO A 176 -30.42 -11.75 -13.26
N LYS A 177 -29.69 -12.09 -12.18
CA LYS A 177 -29.13 -13.43 -11.95
C LYS A 177 -30.26 -14.46 -11.93
N LYS A 178 -30.37 -15.31 -12.95
CA LYS A 178 -31.38 -16.36 -13.05
C LYS A 178 -30.77 -17.67 -13.52
N LYS A 179 -31.26 -18.79 -13.00
CA LYS A 179 -30.82 -20.12 -13.42
C LYS A 179 -31.61 -20.60 -14.63
N TYR A 180 -30.92 -21.15 -15.62
CA TYR A 180 -31.48 -21.74 -16.81
C TYR A 180 -31.02 -23.20 -16.91
N LYS A 181 -31.93 -24.09 -17.30
CA LYS A 181 -31.64 -25.51 -17.50
C LYS A 181 -31.17 -25.72 -18.92
N MET A 182 -29.92 -26.11 -19.11
CA MET A 182 -29.38 -26.32 -20.45
C MET A 182 -28.32 -27.39 -20.52
N ASP A 183 -28.12 -27.87 -21.74
CA ASP A 183 -27.05 -28.79 -22.08
C ASP A 183 -25.76 -28.01 -22.34
N LEU A 184 -24.70 -28.34 -21.60
CA LEU A 184 -23.38 -27.73 -21.77
C LEU A 184 -22.45 -28.67 -22.52
N HIS A 185 -21.88 -28.18 -23.62
CA HIS A 185 -20.85 -28.89 -24.36
C HIS A 185 -19.47 -28.49 -23.82
N SER A 186 -18.71 -29.45 -23.29
CA SER A 186 -17.31 -29.26 -22.92
C SER A 186 -16.44 -29.10 -24.17
N GLY A 187 -15.30 -28.41 -24.04
CA GLY A 187 -14.27 -28.31 -25.09
C GLY A 187 -13.69 -29.66 -25.53
N THR A 188 -13.93 -30.74 -24.77
CA THR A 188 -13.58 -32.12 -25.14
C THR A 188 -14.70 -32.88 -25.86
N GLY A 189 -15.80 -32.21 -26.24
CA GLY A 189 -16.94 -32.82 -26.94
C GLY A 189 -17.93 -33.60 -26.06
N ARG A 190 -17.79 -33.56 -24.73
CA ARG A 190 -18.75 -34.19 -23.80
C ARG A 190 -19.94 -33.26 -23.56
N VAL A 191 -21.15 -33.81 -23.62
CA VAL A 191 -22.41 -33.10 -23.33
C VAL A 191 -22.82 -33.36 -21.88
N PHE A 192 -23.00 -32.30 -21.11
CA PHE A 192 -23.56 -32.34 -19.77
C PHE A 192 -25.03 -31.91 -19.85
N HIS A 193 -25.93 -32.88 -19.74
CA HIS A 193 -27.36 -32.62 -19.83
C HIS A 193 -27.93 -32.02 -18.54
N ASP A 194 -29.01 -31.24 -18.66
CA ASP A 194 -29.83 -30.75 -17.55
C ASP A 194 -29.09 -29.94 -16.47
N PHE A 195 -28.04 -29.22 -16.84
CA PHE A 195 -27.30 -28.39 -15.89
C PHE A 195 -28.06 -27.09 -15.59
N ASN A 196 -28.22 -26.77 -14.30
CA ASN A 196 -28.75 -25.48 -13.86
C ASN A 196 -27.62 -24.44 -13.88
N VAL A 197 -27.50 -23.72 -15.00
CA VAL A 197 -26.48 -22.71 -15.21
C VAL A 197 -26.99 -21.36 -14.74
N LEU A 198 -26.19 -20.64 -13.95
CA LEU A 198 -26.51 -19.28 -13.51
C LEU A 198 -26.16 -18.30 -14.63
N TYR A 199 -27.14 -17.50 -15.06
CA TYR A 199 -26.89 -16.35 -15.92
C TYR A 199 -26.23 -15.23 -15.12
N GLU A 200 -25.13 -14.72 -15.66
CA GLU A 200 -24.45 -13.52 -15.18
C GLU A 200 -24.39 -12.51 -16.33
N ASN A 201 -25.01 -11.35 -16.12
CA ASN A 201 -24.94 -10.23 -17.06
C ASN A 201 -23.50 -9.70 -17.19
N ALA A 202 -23.28 -8.79 -18.14
CA ALA A 202 -21.96 -8.27 -18.44
C ALA A 202 -21.28 -7.57 -17.24
N HIS A 203 -22.04 -6.84 -16.41
CA HIS A 203 -21.50 -6.17 -15.21
C HIS A 203 -21.10 -7.18 -14.13
N GLU A 204 -22.03 -8.06 -13.82
CA GLU A 204 -21.94 -9.01 -12.73
C GLU A 204 -20.84 -10.04 -12.97
N ALA A 205 -20.64 -10.43 -14.23
CA ALA A 205 -19.52 -11.25 -14.66
C ALA A 205 -18.17 -10.69 -14.21
N VAL A 206 -18.00 -9.35 -14.27
CA VAL A 206 -16.78 -8.69 -13.83
C VAL A 206 -16.72 -8.58 -12.31
N LEU A 207 -17.82 -8.18 -11.66
CA LEU A 207 -17.88 -8.03 -10.20
C LEU A 207 -17.64 -9.35 -9.46
N GLU A 208 -18.25 -10.44 -9.89
CA GLU A 208 -18.05 -11.78 -9.30
C GLU A 208 -16.65 -12.32 -9.58
N SER A 209 -16.11 -12.07 -10.78
CA SER A 209 -14.71 -12.40 -11.08
C SER A 209 -13.74 -11.65 -10.17
N ALA A 210 -14.00 -10.36 -9.91
CA ALA A 210 -13.17 -9.54 -9.03
C ALA A 210 -13.16 -10.06 -7.58
N LYS A 211 -14.29 -10.58 -7.09
CA LYS A 211 -14.41 -11.17 -5.74
C LYS A 211 -13.74 -12.54 -5.62
N THR A 212 -13.88 -13.39 -6.64
CA THR A 212 -13.49 -14.82 -6.56
C THR A 212 -12.07 -15.10 -7.05
N SER A 213 -11.55 -14.31 -8.00
CA SER A 213 -10.24 -14.56 -8.61
C SER A 213 -9.09 -14.10 -7.72
N LYS A 214 -8.19 -15.03 -7.35
CA LYS A 214 -6.98 -14.71 -6.56
C LYS A 214 -5.69 -14.61 -7.39
N SER A 215 -5.72 -14.98 -8.67
CA SER A 215 -4.55 -14.95 -9.55
C SER A 215 -4.25 -13.54 -10.03
N GLU A 216 -2.98 -13.12 -9.93
CA GLU A 216 -2.50 -11.82 -10.41
C GLU A 216 -2.81 -11.57 -11.89
N ARG A 217 -2.62 -12.60 -12.75
CA ARG A 217 -2.94 -12.51 -14.19
C ARG A 217 -4.43 -12.28 -14.44
N ALA A 218 -5.29 -12.91 -13.65
CA ALA A 218 -6.74 -12.74 -13.75
C ALA A 218 -7.15 -11.35 -13.27
N GLN A 219 -6.63 -10.92 -12.11
CA GLN A 219 -6.90 -9.58 -11.55
C GLN A 219 -6.49 -8.46 -12.51
N ARG A 220 -5.36 -8.59 -13.23
CA ARG A 220 -4.94 -7.61 -14.24
C ARG A 220 -5.96 -7.47 -15.38
N LYS A 221 -6.46 -8.59 -15.92
CA LYS A 221 -7.52 -8.55 -16.94
C LYS A 221 -8.82 -7.95 -16.39
N ILE A 222 -9.18 -8.28 -15.15
CA ILE A 222 -10.39 -7.77 -14.53
C ILE A 222 -10.28 -6.26 -14.28
N SER A 223 -9.09 -5.74 -13.93
CA SER A 223 -8.89 -4.30 -13.72
C SER A 223 -9.05 -3.46 -14.99
N GLU A 224 -8.85 -4.04 -16.18
CA GLU A 224 -9.00 -3.31 -17.46
C GLU A 224 -10.43 -2.79 -17.63
N PHE A 225 -11.44 -3.50 -17.11
CA PHE A 225 -12.87 -3.16 -17.19
C PHE A 225 -13.30 -1.99 -16.30
N PHE A 226 -12.40 -1.43 -15.51
CA PHE A 226 -12.75 -0.35 -14.58
C PHE A 226 -12.06 0.94 -14.96
N HIS A 227 -12.69 2.03 -14.56
CA HIS A 227 -12.11 3.35 -14.46
C HIS A 227 -11.88 3.65 -12.98
N TYR A 228 -10.69 4.18 -12.68
CA TYR A 228 -10.34 4.65 -11.35
C TYR A 228 -10.51 6.15 -11.33
N SER A 229 -11.32 6.64 -10.40
CA SER A 229 -11.52 8.07 -10.19
C SER A 229 -11.32 8.41 -8.72
N THR A 230 -10.94 9.65 -8.44
CA THR A 230 -10.81 10.15 -7.08
C THR A 230 -12.16 10.01 -6.35
N CYS A 231 -12.13 9.51 -5.12
CA CYS A 231 -13.35 9.32 -4.33
C CYS A 231 -14.11 10.65 -4.17
N PRO A 232 -15.40 10.73 -4.50
CA PRO A 232 -16.17 11.98 -4.40
C PRO A 232 -16.43 12.41 -2.96
N THR A 233 -16.38 11.49 -1.99
CA THR A 233 -16.68 11.75 -0.58
C THR A 233 -15.48 12.30 0.17
N CYS A 234 -14.31 11.67 0.01
CA CYS A 234 -13.10 12.06 0.72
C CYS A 234 -12.11 12.84 -0.14
N HIS A 235 -12.39 13.01 -1.43
CA HIS A 235 -11.53 13.71 -2.40
C HIS A 235 -10.08 13.19 -2.41
N GLY A 236 -9.89 11.87 -2.25
CA GLY A 236 -8.56 11.24 -2.24
C GLY A 236 -7.90 11.15 -0.86
N THR A 237 -8.41 11.83 0.16
CA THR A 237 -7.80 11.86 1.51
C THR A 237 -7.87 10.53 2.27
N ARG A 238 -8.65 9.55 1.77
CA ARG A 238 -8.85 8.20 2.36
C ARG A 238 -9.59 8.17 3.70
N LEU A 239 -9.72 9.31 4.37
CA LEU A 239 -10.31 9.44 5.70
C LEU A 239 -11.79 9.84 5.65
N ARG A 240 -12.52 9.57 6.73
CA ARG A 240 -13.87 10.13 6.93
C ARG A 240 -13.81 11.67 7.00
N PRO A 241 -14.72 12.41 6.32
CA PRO A 241 -14.69 13.88 6.30
C PRO A 241 -14.75 14.54 7.69
N GLU A 242 -15.39 13.90 8.67
CA GLU A 242 -15.49 14.41 10.04
C GLU A 242 -14.13 14.53 10.74
N LEU A 243 -13.21 13.61 10.45
CA LEU A 243 -11.85 13.61 11.01
C LEU A 243 -11.02 14.79 10.52
N LEU A 244 -11.33 15.30 9.33
CA LEU A 244 -10.61 16.43 8.72
C LEU A 244 -10.92 17.77 9.40
N LYS A 245 -11.90 17.80 10.31
CA LYS A 245 -12.24 18.97 11.14
C LYS A 245 -11.31 19.12 12.36
N GLN A 246 -10.64 18.05 12.77
CA GLN A 246 -9.67 18.09 13.86
C GLN A 246 -8.31 18.51 13.30
N VAL A 247 -7.72 19.55 13.90
CA VAL A 247 -6.46 20.14 13.43
C VAL A 247 -5.40 20.12 14.52
N ALA A 248 -4.14 19.95 14.11
CA ALA A 248 -2.96 20.11 14.96
C ALA A 248 -1.97 21.00 14.20
N GLY A 249 -1.43 22.04 14.86
CA GLY A 249 -0.57 23.03 14.19
C GLY A 249 -1.28 23.75 13.03
N GLY A 250 -2.60 23.90 13.07
CA GLY A 250 -3.39 24.58 12.03
C GLY A 250 -3.64 23.77 10.75
N LYS A 251 -3.27 22.49 10.70
CA LYS A 251 -3.53 21.59 9.57
C LYS A 251 -4.28 20.34 10.04
N ASN A 252 -5.10 19.75 9.16
CA ASN A 252 -5.69 18.42 9.40
C ASN A 252 -4.73 17.30 8.96
N LEU A 253 -5.02 16.05 9.34
CA LEU A 253 -4.11 14.93 9.07
C LEU A 253 -3.83 14.74 7.58
N ALA A 254 -4.85 14.86 6.72
CA ALA A 254 -4.68 14.73 5.27
C ALA A 254 -3.72 15.78 4.72
N GLN A 255 -3.84 17.04 5.15
CA GLN A 255 -2.95 18.12 4.75
C GLN A 255 -1.51 17.89 5.22
N VAL A 256 -1.31 17.33 6.40
CA VAL A 256 0.02 16.98 6.92
C VAL A 256 0.63 15.83 6.13
N THR A 257 -0.17 14.83 5.74
CA THR A 257 0.34 13.70 4.96
C THR A 257 0.72 14.06 3.52
N GLU A 258 0.23 15.19 3.01
CA GLU A 258 0.63 15.74 1.71
C GLU A 258 1.89 16.61 1.77
N LEU A 259 2.38 16.95 2.97
CA LEU A 259 3.69 17.57 3.11
C LEU A 259 4.78 16.59 2.70
N THR A 260 5.85 17.11 2.12
CA THR A 260 7.08 16.35 1.91
C THR A 260 7.70 15.98 3.26
N LEU A 261 8.46 14.88 3.30
CA LEU A 261 9.14 14.45 4.52
C LEU A 261 10.07 15.56 5.05
N ALA A 262 10.69 16.36 4.18
CA ALA A 262 11.49 17.52 4.55
C ALA A 262 10.70 18.59 5.33
N GLU A 263 9.45 18.83 4.94
CA GLU A 263 8.59 19.86 5.55
C GLU A 263 8.02 19.44 6.91
N LEU A 264 8.04 18.14 7.23
CA LEU A 264 7.50 17.62 8.48
C LEU A 264 8.23 18.16 9.72
N SER A 265 9.53 18.43 9.62
CA SER A 265 10.29 19.05 10.72
C SER A 265 9.79 20.46 11.03
N ALA A 266 9.41 21.24 10.01
CA ALA A 266 8.81 22.56 10.20
C ALA A 266 7.40 22.45 10.80
N TYR A 267 6.62 21.45 10.37
CA TYR A 267 5.31 21.16 10.96
C TYR A 267 5.40 20.84 12.45
N LYS A 268 6.36 20.01 12.88
CA LYS A 268 6.63 19.74 14.30
C LYS A 268 6.81 21.03 15.10
N GLN A 269 7.64 21.95 14.61
CA GLN A 269 7.87 23.24 15.30
C GLN A 269 6.59 24.08 15.40
N GLN A 270 5.77 24.09 14.34
CA GLN A 270 4.48 24.78 14.34
C GLN A 270 3.50 24.21 15.37
N VAL A 271 3.47 22.88 15.55
CA VAL A 271 2.64 22.25 16.59
C VAL A 271 3.13 22.63 17.97
N LEU A 272 4.43 22.48 18.25
CA LEU A 272 5.02 22.78 19.56
C LEU A 272 4.81 24.24 19.99
N ALA A 273 4.94 25.19 19.04
CA ALA A 273 4.72 26.61 19.32
C ALA A 273 3.27 26.97 19.69
N GLY A 274 2.29 26.17 19.26
CA GLY A 274 0.88 26.37 19.53
C GLY A 274 0.35 25.67 20.79
N LEU A 275 1.20 24.90 21.50
CA LEU A 275 0.78 24.12 22.66
C LEU A 275 0.98 24.87 23.99
N PRO A 276 0.11 24.64 24.99
CA PRO A 276 0.33 25.10 26.35
C PRO A 276 1.61 24.49 26.96
N GLN A 277 2.31 25.25 27.82
CA GLN A 277 3.57 24.83 28.44
C GLN A 277 3.45 23.49 29.19
N GLU A 278 2.31 23.22 29.82
CA GLU A 278 2.04 21.97 30.54
C GLU A 278 2.03 20.72 29.66
N MET A 279 1.78 20.87 28.35
CA MET A 279 1.74 19.75 27.40
C MET A 279 3.09 19.47 26.74
N LEU A 280 4.04 20.40 26.82
CA LEU A 280 5.34 20.29 26.14
C LEU A 280 6.11 19.01 26.48
N PRO A 281 6.15 18.51 27.73
CA PRO A 281 6.86 17.27 28.03
C PRO A 281 6.27 16.06 27.27
N MET A 282 4.95 15.94 27.23
CA MET A 282 4.27 14.86 26.49
C MET A 282 4.46 15.01 24.99
N ALA A 283 4.33 16.25 24.48
CA ALA A 283 4.51 16.53 23.06
C ALA A 283 5.93 16.21 22.61
N GLN A 284 6.94 16.53 23.43
CA GLN A 284 8.33 16.22 23.15
C GLN A 284 8.54 14.71 23.02
N THR A 285 8.02 13.90 23.96
CA THR A 285 8.13 12.43 23.85
C THR A 285 7.53 11.88 22.56
N ILE A 286 6.32 12.33 22.18
CA ILE A 286 5.68 11.91 20.92
C ILE A 286 6.54 12.32 19.71
N PHE A 287 7.12 13.52 19.75
CA PHE A 287 7.92 14.04 18.65
C PHE A 287 9.39 13.56 18.65
N ASP A 288 9.87 12.94 19.72
CA ASP A 288 11.14 12.24 19.75
C ASP A 288 10.99 10.93 18.97
N ASP A 289 9.93 10.15 19.24
CA ASP A 289 9.56 8.96 18.44
C ASP A 289 9.37 9.32 16.95
N PHE A 290 8.76 10.49 16.68
CA PHE A 290 8.58 10.99 15.33
C PHE A 290 9.91 11.26 14.61
N ASP A 291 10.85 11.91 15.29
CA ASP A 291 12.16 12.23 14.72
C ASP A 291 13.00 10.97 14.49
N ASP A 292 12.90 9.99 15.38
CA ASP A 292 13.57 8.69 15.25
C ASP A 292 13.08 7.91 14.04
N GLU A 293 11.80 8.03 13.68
CA GLU A 293 11.24 7.45 12.45
C GLU A 293 11.54 8.27 11.19
N LEU A 294 11.58 9.60 11.29
CA LEU A 294 11.76 10.50 10.14
C LEU A 294 13.23 10.56 9.70
N LYS A 295 14.16 10.63 10.64
CA LYS A 295 15.59 10.86 10.36
C LYS A 295 16.21 9.82 9.42
N PRO A 296 15.99 8.50 9.59
CA PRO A 296 16.52 7.50 8.66
C PRO A 296 15.99 7.65 7.23
N LEU A 297 14.75 8.13 7.06
CA LEU A 297 14.18 8.38 5.73
C LEU A 297 14.86 9.58 5.06
N LEU A 298 15.12 10.65 5.81
CA LEU A 298 15.85 11.82 5.30
C LEU A 298 17.31 11.48 4.98
N GLU A 299 17.98 10.70 5.83
CA GLU A 299 19.35 10.21 5.57
C GLU A 299 19.43 9.33 4.31
N LEU A 300 18.32 8.70 3.90
CA LEU A 300 18.23 7.83 2.72
C LEU A 300 17.64 8.54 1.48
N ASP A 301 17.64 9.87 1.44
CA ASP A 301 17.20 10.66 0.27
C ASP A 301 15.77 10.34 -0.15
N LEU A 302 14.87 10.33 0.85
CA LEU A 302 13.43 10.18 0.67
C LEU A 302 12.67 11.44 1.08
N ASP A 303 13.38 12.56 1.27
CA ASP A 303 12.85 13.82 1.80
C ASP A 303 11.78 14.45 0.91
N TYR A 304 11.84 14.21 -0.41
CA TYR A 304 10.85 14.66 -1.40
C TYR A 304 9.53 13.85 -1.39
N LEU A 305 9.48 12.71 -0.71
CA LEU A 305 8.26 11.89 -0.65
C LEU A 305 7.22 12.53 0.27
N THR A 306 5.95 12.28 0.00
CA THR A 306 4.85 12.60 0.92
C THR A 306 4.34 11.32 1.59
N LEU A 307 3.80 11.44 2.81
CA LEU A 307 3.25 10.28 3.53
C LEU A 307 2.00 9.71 2.86
N ALA A 308 1.27 10.53 2.09
CA ALA A 308 0.09 10.16 1.32
C ALA A 308 0.42 9.37 0.04
N ARG A 309 1.66 9.46 -0.47
CA ARG A 309 2.07 8.79 -1.71
C ARG A 309 1.81 7.29 -1.64
N ALA A 310 1.10 6.78 -2.64
CA ALA A 310 0.69 5.37 -2.70
C ALA A 310 1.90 4.45 -2.94
N GLY A 311 1.99 3.38 -2.14
CA GLY A 311 3.15 2.48 -2.13
C GLY A 311 3.38 1.73 -3.45
N ASN A 312 2.33 1.52 -4.24
CA ASN A 312 2.41 0.92 -5.57
C ASN A 312 2.96 1.86 -6.66
N THR A 313 3.13 3.15 -6.36
CA THR A 313 3.73 4.16 -7.27
C THR A 313 5.20 4.42 -6.98
N LEU A 314 5.74 3.75 -5.96
CA LEU A 314 7.14 3.85 -5.59
C LEU A 314 7.99 3.00 -6.53
N SER A 315 9.13 3.55 -6.92
CA SER A 315 10.21 2.84 -7.55
C SER A 315 10.75 1.75 -6.62
N THR A 316 11.41 0.79 -7.23
CA THR A 316 12.08 -0.30 -6.52
C THR A 316 13.10 0.21 -5.49
N GLY A 317 13.90 1.22 -5.83
CA GLY A 317 14.87 1.83 -4.92
C GLY A 317 14.22 2.57 -3.74
N GLU A 318 13.15 3.32 -3.97
CA GLU A 318 12.40 3.99 -2.88
C GLU A 318 11.84 2.94 -1.89
N LEU A 319 11.25 1.85 -2.40
CA LEU A 319 10.73 0.76 -1.56
C LEU A 319 11.82 0.11 -0.70
N GLN A 320 12.98 -0.17 -1.29
CA GLN A 320 14.11 -0.73 -0.56
C GLN A 320 14.61 0.20 0.55
N ARG A 321 14.73 1.50 0.26
CA ARG A 321 15.18 2.50 1.24
C ARG A 321 14.20 2.69 2.39
N ILE A 322 12.89 2.68 2.12
CA ILE A 322 11.87 2.69 3.19
C ILE A 322 11.98 1.44 4.06
N GLN A 323 12.20 0.27 3.47
CA GLN A 323 12.40 -0.97 4.22
C GLN A 323 13.67 -0.91 5.08
N LEU A 324 14.77 -0.39 4.53
CA LEU A 324 16.04 -0.24 5.24
C LEU A 324 15.93 0.74 6.42
N ALA A 325 15.25 1.88 6.24
CA ALA A 325 14.93 2.81 7.31
C ALA A 325 14.17 2.14 8.45
N ARG A 326 13.17 1.31 8.13
CA ARG A 326 12.38 0.56 9.12
C ARG A 326 13.23 -0.48 9.85
N THR A 327 14.13 -1.16 9.15
CA THR A 327 15.02 -2.15 9.73
C THR A 327 15.94 -1.55 10.80
N LEU A 328 16.49 -0.36 10.57
CA LEU A 328 17.33 0.34 11.56
C LEU A 328 16.65 0.54 12.91
N ARG A 329 15.33 0.81 12.90
CA ARG A 329 14.53 1.03 14.12
C ARG A 329 14.34 -0.23 14.95
N THR A 330 14.33 -1.41 14.32
CA THR A 330 14.06 -2.65 15.06
C THR A 330 15.18 -3.04 16.03
N GLU A 331 16.33 -2.35 15.99
CA GLU A 331 17.51 -2.53 16.86
C GLU A 331 17.88 -4.01 17.07
N THR A 332 17.67 -4.83 16.05
CA THR A 332 17.98 -6.26 16.12
C THR A 332 19.49 -6.44 16.15
N THR A 333 19.95 -7.44 16.90
CA THR A 333 21.37 -7.77 17.05
C THR A 333 21.60 -9.21 16.60
N GLY A 334 22.79 -9.50 16.04
CA GLY A 334 23.15 -10.84 15.57
C GLY A 334 22.40 -11.29 14.30
N VAL A 335 21.87 -10.35 13.51
CA VAL A 335 21.21 -10.63 12.23
C VAL A 335 22.21 -10.51 11.07
N LEU A 336 22.06 -11.37 10.06
CA LEU A 336 22.77 -11.24 8.79
C LEU A 336 21.86 -10.54 7.76
N TYR A 337 22.21 -9.32 7.39
CA TYR A 337 21.52 -8.57 6.36
C TYR A 337 22.16 -8.82 5.00
N VAL A 338 21.36 -9.24 4.01
CA VAL A 338 21.81 -9.43 2.63
C VAL A 338 21.10 -8.40 1.75
N LEU A 339 21.87 -7.46 1.20
CA LEU A 339 21.40 -6.35 0.37
C LEU A 339 21.80 -6.59 -1.09
N ASP A 340 20.83 -6.51 -2.00
CA ASP A 340 21.03 -6.71 -3.43
C ASP A 340 20.91 -5.38 -4.19
N GLU A 341 22.06 -4.82 -4.58
CA GLU A 341 22.26 -3.55 -5.28
C GLU A 341 21.52 -2.35 -4.67
N PRO A 342 21.76 -2.03 -3.38
CA PRO A 342 21.06 -0.94 -2.69
C PRO A 342 21.41 0.46 -3.24
N SER A 343 22.49 0.60 -4.03
CA SER A 343 22.85 1.88 -4.66
C SER A 343 22.03 2.22 -5.91
N ILE A 344 21.21 1.31 -6.45
CA ILE A 344 20.47 1.56 -7.69
C ILE A 344 19.53 2.77 -7.53
N GLY A 345 19.65 3.70 -8.48
CA GLY A 345 18.79 4.87 -8.56
C GLY A 345 19.05 5.90 -7.46
N LEU A 346 20.16 5.80 -6.73
CA LEU A 346 20.65 6.85 -5.85
C LEU A 346 21.56 7.81 -6.61
N HIS A 347 21.39 9.10 -6.32
CA HIS A 347 22.35 10.11 -6.74
C HIS A 347 23.70 9.89 -6.01
N PRO A 348 24.87 10.11 -6.65
CA PRO A 348 26.18 9.93 -6.01
C PRO A 348 26.34 10.65 -4.67
N ASP A 349 25.76 11.84 -4.53
CA ASP A 349 25.83 12.63 -3.29
C ASP A 349 25.14 11.93 -2.09
N ASN A 350 24.17 11.05 -2.37
CA ASN A 350 23.33 10.40 -1.37
C ASN A 350 23.85 9.02 -0.94
N ILE A 351 24.94 8.54 -1.57
CA ILE A 351 25.61 7.28 -1.17
C ILE A 351 26.15 7.37 0.27
N LYS A 352 26.56 8.56 0.73
CA LYS A 352 27.04 8.77 2.09
C LYS A 352 25.98 8.42 3.14
N GLY A 353 24.72 8.75 2.87
CA GLY A 353 23.61 8.41 3.75
C GLY A 353 23.42 6.90 3.89
N LEU A 354 23.46 6.20 2.75
CA LEU A 354 23.40 4.73 2.72
C LEU A 354 24.57 4.08 3.49
N LEU A 355 25.80 4.59 3.34
CA LEU A 355 26.96 4.12 4.08
C LEU A 355 26.83 4.34 5.58
N ASN A 356 26.27 5.47 6.02
CA ASN A 356 25.99 5.74 7.42
C ASN A 356 25.01 4.71 8.01
N VAL A 357 23.98 4.35 7.24
CA VAL A 357 23.04 3.29 7.62
C VAL A 357 23.73 1.94 7.76
N PHE A 358 24.62 1.58 6.83
CA PHE A 358 25.39 0.33 6.93
C PHE A 358 26.27 0.29 8.18
N ALA A 359 26.97 1.39 8.47
CA ALA A 359 27.79 1.51 9.67
C ALA A 359 26.96 1.37 10.95
N LYS A 360 25.76 1.97 11.01
CA LYS A 360 24.83 1.83 12.15
C LYS A 360 24.38 0.38 12.35
N LEU A 361 24.00 -0.32 11.28
CA LEU A 361 23.61 -1.74 11.37
C LEU A 361 24.75 -2.61 11.89
N VAL A 362 25.98 -2.39 11.42
CA VAL A 362 27.17 -3.12 11.89
C VAL A 362 27.48 -2.78 13.35
N ALA A 363 27.39 -1.51 13.74
CA ALA A 363 27.62 -1.06 15.11
C ALA A 363 26.61 -1.64 16.12
N GLN A 364 25.38 -1.96 15.69
CA GLN A 364 24.40 -2.70 16.48
C GLN A 364 24.76 -4.20 16.67
N GLY A 365 25.87 -4.67 16.10
CA GLY A 365 26.32 -6.06 16.20
C GLY A 365 25.73 -6.97 15.13
N ASN A 366 25.33 -6.41 13.98
CA ASN A 366 24.87 -7.18 12.83
C ASN A 366 25.98 -7.39 11.80
N SER A 367 25.79 -8.37 10.92
CA SER A 367 26.65 -8.59 9.75
C SER A 367 25.90 -8.15 8.49
N LEU A 368 26.62 -7.51 7.57
CA LEU A 368 26.05 -7.00 6.32
C LEU A 368 26.80 -7.60 5.14
N VAL A 369 26.06 -8.22 4.20
CA VAL A 369 26.57 -8.69 2.91
C VAL A 369 25.87 -7.88 1.83
N VAL A 370 26.65 -7.09 1.10
CA VAL A 370 26.12 -6.18 0.06
C VAL A 370 26.65 -6.62 -1.29
N VAL A 371 25.74 -6.83 -2.25
CA VAL A 371 26.07 -6.99 -3.66
C VAL A 371 25.92 -5.63 -4.31
N ASP A 372 27.01 -5.03 -4.80
CA ASP A 372 26.97 -3.73 -5.46
C ASP A 372 28.17 -3.57 -6.42
N HIS A 373 28.07 -2.57 -7.30
CA HIS A 373 29.13 -2.19 -8.23
C HIS A 373 29.61 -0.74 -7.99
N ASN A 374 29.03 -0.04 -7.01
CA ASN A 374 29.40 1.32 -6.64
C ASN A 374 30.77 1.35 -5.93
N VAL A 375 31.67 2.19 -6.44
CA VAL A 375 33.05 2.31 -5.96
C VAL A 375 33.14 2.80 -4.52
N ASP A 376 32.25 3.69 -4.07
CA ASP A 376 32.29 4.23 -2.71
C ASP A 376 31.83 3.19 -1.68
N ILE A 377 30.87 2.34 -2.05
CA ILE A 377 30.47 1.18 -1.23
C ILE A 377 31.61 0.17 -1.12
N ILE A 378 32.23 -0.18 -2.26
CA ILE A 378 33.36 -1.12 -2.29
C ILE A 378 34.53 -0.59 -1.45
N LYS A 379 34.83 0.71 -1.53
CA LYS A 379 35.89 1.35 -0.72
C LYS A 379 35.59 1.37 0.78
N ALA A 380 34.31 1.43 1.16
CA ALA A 380 33.90 1.45 2.55
C ALA A 380 33.88 0.06 3.21
N ALA A 381 33.85 -1.01 2.42
CA ALA A 381 33.72 -2.38 2.92
C ALA A 381 34.95 -2.85 3.72
N ASP A 382 34.70 -3.61 4.79
CA ASP A 382 35.72 -4.29 5.58
C ASP A 382 36.32 -5.48 4.80
N TRP A 383 35.46 -6.21 4.08
CA TRP A 383 35.81 -7.33 3.22
C TRP A 383 35.21 -7.15 1.83
N ILE A 384 35.99 -7.50 0.79
CA ILE A 384 35.55 -7.49 -0.60
C ILE A 384 35.76 -8.89 -1.18
N ILE A 385 34.69 -9.47 -1.71
CA ILE A 385 34.70 -10.76 -2.39
C ILE A 385 34.33 -10.52 -3.86
N GLU A 386 35.30 -10.76 -4.75
CA GLU A 386 35.09 -10.64 -6.19
C GLU A 386 34.72 -12.01 -6.79
N ILE A 387 33.58 -12.07 -7.48
CA ILE A 387 33.08 -13.27 -8.14
C ILE A 387 33.22 -13.12 -9.66
N GLY A 388 33.78 -14.12 -10.32
CA GLY A 388 34.05 -14.08 -11.77
C GLY A 388 34.64 -15.40 -12.26
N PRO A 389 35.52 -15.42 -13.28
CA PRO A 389 35.98 -14.28 -14.10
C PRO A 389 34.99 -13.83 -15.19
N GLY A 390 33.94 -14.61 -15.46
CA GLY A 390 32.83 -14.25 -16.36
C GLY A 390 31.47 -14.54 -15.74
N SER A 391 30.42 -14.62 -16.56
CA SER A 391 29.06 -14.94 -16.12
C SER A 391 28.63 -16.36 -16.55
N GLY A 392 27.54 -16.86 -15.96
CA GLY A 392 26.98 -18.17 -16.31
C GLY A 392 27.95 -19.32 -16.05
N LYS A 393 28.22 -20.14 -17.07
CA LYS A 393 29.15 -21.30 -16.96
C LYS A 393 30.60 -20.89 -16.73
N ASN A 394 30.96 -19.64 -17.06
CA ASN A 394 32.32 -19.11 -16.94
C ASN A 394 32.52 -18.27 -15.66
N GLY A 395 31.53 -18.28 -14.76
CA GLY A 395 31.54 -17.56 -13.49
C GLY A 395 31.40 -18.46 -12.28
N GLY A 396 31.07 -17.86 -11.14
CA GLY A 396 30.78 -18.58 -9.89
C GLY A 396 32.04 -19.03 -9.13
N GLN A 397 33.20 -18.48 -9.47
CA GLN A 397 34.44 -18.67 -8.72
C GLN A 397 34.79 -17.39 -7.97
N ILE A 398 35.35 -17.54 -6.77
CA ILE A 398 35.96 -16.41 -6.06
C ILE A 398 37.28 -16.10 -6.76
N VAL A 399 37.33 -14.95 -7.42
CA VAL A 399 38.53 -14.47 -8.11
C VAL A 399 39.47 -13.82 -7.13
N ARG A 400 38.91 -13.06 -6.18
CA ARG A 400 39.68 -12.29 -5.21
C ARG A 400 38.94 -12.18 -3.89
N PHE A 401 39.71 -12.26 -2.80
CA PHE A 401 39.27 -11.94 -1.45
C PHE A 401 40.21 -10.87 -0.89
N LEU A 402 39.67 -9.72 -0.49
CA LEU A 402 40.42 -8.63 0.12
C LEU A 402 39.84 -8.35 1.50
N SER A 403 40.71 -8.21 2.48
CA SER A 403 40.38 -7.67 3.81
C SER A 403 41.07 -6.34 3.95
N ARG A 404 40.35 -5.34 4.45
CA ARG A 404 40.97 -4.15 4.99
C ARG A 404 41.67 -4.56 6.29
N ASN A 405 42.97 -4.27 6.43
CA ASN A 405 43.64 -4.45 7.71
C ASN A 405 43.01 -3.46 8.70
N LEU A 406 42.41 -3.98 9.78
CA LEU A 406 41.75 -3.21 10.84
C LEU A 406 42.71 -2.38 11.72
N ASN A 407 43.90 -2.03 11.23
CA ASN A 407 44.88 -1.21 11.95
C ASN A 407 45.29 -0.02 11.08
N GLY A 408 44.69 1.14 11.35
CA GLY A 408 45.00 2.44 10.76
C GLY A 408 43.84 3.42 10.85
#